data_AF-A0A9Q0CIC1-F1
#
_entry.id   AF-A0A9Q0CIC1-F1
#
_cell.length_a   1.000
_cell.length_b   1.000
_cell.length_c   1.000
_cell.angle_alpha   90.00
_cell.angle_beta   90.00
_cell.angle_gamma   90.00
#
_symmetry.space_group_name_H-M   'P 1'
#
loop_
_entity.id
_entity.type
_entity.pdbx_description
1 polymer ?
#
loop_
_entity_poly.entity_id
_entity_poly.type
_entity_poly.pdbx_seq_one_letter_code
_entity_poly.pdbx_strand_id
1 'polypeptide(L)'
;MEWNGRERENQILTSKFGVNSLGNGMGSATPFHYPLSPPSGAHPKTTVRTSEIRRASLDQILMALKSVSSPVPVALYPSLAVVMLSVGFMITAFFFIYEATSTRKSRSLTKELVISLFASVFLGFGSLFLLLASGVYV
;
A
#
# COMPACT_ATOMS: atom_id res chain seq x y z
N MET A 1 -22.86 -23.88 16.68
CA MET A 1 -24.15 -23.15 16.81
C MET A 1 -24.00 -21.86 16.03
N GLU A 2 -24.45 -21.91 14.78
CA GLU A 2 -24.15 -21.02 13.67
C GLU A 2 -25.37 -20.10 13.43
N TRP A 3 -25.38 -18.93 14.07
CA TRP A 3 -26.55 -18.05 14.11
C TRP A 3 -26.12 -16.57 14.20
N ASN A 4 -25.44 -16.05 13.17
CA ASN A 4 -25.15 -14.60 13.07
C ASN A 4 -24.94 -14.07 11.63
N GLY A 5 -25.06 -14.92 10.61
CA GLY A 5 -24.73 -14.56 9.21
C GLY A 5 -25.90 -14.10 8.34
N ARG A 6 -27.13 -14.55 8.62
CA ARG A 6 -28.28 -14.38 7.71
C ARG A 6 -29.13 -13.13 7.96
N GLU A 7 -29.09 -12.55 9.16
CA GLU A 7 -29.79 -11.27 9.44
C GLU A 7 -29.16 -10.06 8.74
N ARG A 8 -27.84 -10.10 8.47
CA ARG A 8 -27.14 -8.96 7.85
C ARG A 8 -27.48 -8.77 6.38
N GLU A 9 -27.83 -9.84 5.67
CA GLU A 9 -28.28 -9.74 4.28
C GLU A 9 -29.70 -9.15 4.17
N ASN A 10 -30.60 -9.43 5.12
CA ASN A 10 -31.96 -8.88 5.11
C ASN A 10 -32.05 -7.36 5.42
N GLN A 11 -31.09 -6.82 6.17
CA GLN A 11 -31.00 -5.36 6.40
C GLN A 11 -30.44 -4.59 5.19
N ILE A 12 -29.64 -5.25 4.34
CA ILE A 12 -29.08 -4.62 3.13
C ILE A 12 -30.12 -4.59 1.99
N LEU A 13 -31.03 -5.57 1.94
CA LEU A 13 -32.08 -5.63 0.92
C LEU A 13 -33.22 -4.63 1.15
N THR A 14 -33.50 -4.28 2.41
CA THR A 14 -34.56 -3.31 2.78
C THR A 14 -34.14 -1.85 2.65
N SER A 15 -32.84 -1.54 2.70
CA SER A 15 -32.36 -0.16 2.44
C SER A 15 -32.27 0.19 0.95
N LYS A 16 -32.34 -0.80 0.04
CA LYS A 16 -32.29 -0.58 -1.41
C LYS A 16 -33.65 -0.37 -2.09
N PHE A 17 -34.76 -0.48 -1.37
CA PHE A 17 -36.11 -0.24 -1.88
C PHE A 17 -36.98 0.48 -0.83
N GLY A 18 -37.05 1.81 -0.92
CA GLY A 18 -37.86 2.66 -0.03
C GLY A 18 -37.70 4.15 -0.36
N VAL A 19 -38.13 4.57 -1.56
CA VAL A 19 -39.37 5.34 -1.77
C VAL A 19 -39.27 6.80 -1.28
N ASN A 20 -39.03 7.66 -2.26
CA ASN A 20 -39.10 9.11 -2.19
C ASN A 20 -40.51 9.55 -1.75
N SER A 21 -40.62 10.19 -0.58
CA SER A 21 -41.84 10.90 -0.19
C SER A 21 -41.70 12.37 -0.53
N LEU A 22 -42.40 12.74 -1.60
CA LEU A 22 -42.63 14.07 -2.12
C LEU A 22 -43.40 14.95 -1.11
N GLY A 23 -43.05 16.24 -1.13
CA GLY A 23 -44.03 17.33 -1.15
C GLY A 23 -44.77 17.65 0.14
N ASN A 24 -44.43 18.78 0.76
CA ASN A 24 -45.47 19.71 1.18
C ASN A 24 -44.94 21.15 1.21
N GLY A 25 -45.35 21.92 0.22
CA GLY A 25 -45.36 23.37 0.30
C GLY A 25 -46.60 23.82 1.06
N MET A 26 -46.46 24.83 1.90
CA MET A 26 -47.56 25.71 2.28
C MET A 26 -46.97 27.03 2.76
N GLY A 27 -47.03 28.04 1.90
CA GLY A 27 -46.84 29.43 2.30
C GLY A 27 -48.19 30.05 2.66
N SER A 28 -48.23 30.86 3.72
CA SER A 28 -49.22 31.93 3.87
C SER A 28 -48.77 32.92 4.94
N ALA A 29 -48.84 34.20 4.56
CA ALA A 29 -48.34 35.41 5.21
C ALA A 29 -48.89 35.74 6.60
N THR A 30 -48.08 36.46 7.39
CA THR A 30 -48.55 37.39 8.43
C THR A 30 -47.93 38.78 8.21
N PRO A 31 -48.66 39.90 8.46
CA PRO A 31 -48.23 41.25 8.07
C PRO A 31 -47.81 42.17 9.24
N PHE A 32 -46.79 43.00 8.97
CA PHE A 32 -46.57 44.41 9.39
C PHE A 32 -46.34 44.87 10.86
N HIS A 33 -45.50 45.94 10.95
CA HIS A 33 -45.14 46.88 12.04
C HIS A 33 -43.88 46.56 12.90
N TYR A 34 -42.85 47.40 13.09
CA TYR A 34 -42.47 48.80 12.74
C TYR A 34 -40.91 48.96 12.80
N PRO A 35 -40.30 50.03 12.24
CA PRO A 35 -38.84 50.26 12.29
C PRO A 35 -38.44 51.36 13.28
N LEU A 36 -37.53 51.11 14.23
CA LEU A 36 -36.80 52.17 14.97
C LEU A 36 -35.42 51.71 15.46
N SER A 37 -34.39 52.38 14.91
CA SER A 37 -33.04 52.66 15.42
C SER A 37 -31.95 51.55 15.47
N PRO A 38 -30.72 51.85 14.98
CA PRO A 38 -29.59 50.93 14.97
C PRO A 38 -28.75 51.02 16.26
N PRO A 39 -28.30 49.90 16.86
CA PRO A 39 -27.15 49.92 17.74
C PRO A 39 -25.87 49.78 16.90
N SER A 40 -25.09 50.85 16.90
CA SER A 40 -23.67 50.88 16.52
C SER A 40 -22.94 49.64 17.04
N GLY A 41 -22.49 48.78 16.13
CA GLY A 41 -21.75 47.57 16.46
C GLY A 41 -21.06 47.02 15.22
N ALA A 42 -19.80 47.38 15.05
CA ALA A 42 -18.91 46.79 14.07
C ALA A 42 -18.80 45.26 14.23
N HIS A 43 -18.57 44.57 13.12
CA HIS A 43 -17.63 43.45 12.91
C HIS A 43 -18.22 42.34 12.02
N PRO A 44 -17.70 42.14 10.79
CA PRO A 44 -17.96 40.92 10.02
C PRO A 44 -17.22 39.77 10.69
N LYS A 45 -17.94 38.86 11.37
CA LYS A 45 -17.34 37.61 11.86
C LYS A 45 -17.33 36.55 10.76
N THR A 46 -16.48 36.79 9.79
CA THR A 46 -15.98 35.77 8.86
C THR A 46 -15.02 34.86 9.63
N THR A 47 -15.52 33.88 10.40
CA THR A 47 -14.62 33.00 11.19
C THR A 47 -15.19 31.59 11.36
N VAL A 48 -15.60 30.94 10.26
CA VAL A 48 -15.92 29.48 10.26
C VAL A 48 -15.37 28.76 9.02
N ARG A 49 -14.57 29.43 8.16
CA ARG A 49 -14.04 28.83 6.90
C ARG A 49 -12.57 28.43 6.94
N THR A 50 -11.91 28.46 8.10
CA THR A 50 -10.46 28.14 8.18
C THR A 50 -10.20 26.68 8.55
N SER A 51 -11.08 26.05 9.34
CA SER A 51 -10.94 24.63 9.73
C SER A 51 -11.31 23.68 8.59
N GLU A 52 -12.34 23.99 7.82
CA GLU A 52 -12.80 23.20 6.66
C GLU A 52 -11.76 23.20 5.53
N ILE A 53 -11.17 24.36 5.22
CA ILE A 53 -10.09 24.48 4.21
C ILE A 53 -8.84 23.74 4.68
N ARG A 54 -8.52 23.81 5.98
CA ARG A 54 -7.41 23.04 6.54
C ARG A 54 -7.69 21.54 6.49
N ARG A 55 -8.92 21.09 6.75
CA ARG A 55 -9.31 19.68 6.65
C ARG A 55 -9.25 19.16 5.21
N ALA A 56 -9.81 19.88 4.25
CA ALA A 56 -9.72 19.53 2.84
C ALA A 56 -8.26 19.52 2.33
N SER A 57 -7.42 20.44 2.81
CA SER A 57 -5.98 20.45 2.51
C SER A 57 -5.24 19.31 3.21
N LEU A 58 -5.61 18.92 4.44
CA LEU A 58 -5.03 17.77 5.14
C LEU A 58 -5.44 16.45 4.48
N ASP A 59 -6.69 16.33 4.02
CA ASP A 59 -7.16 15.18 3.26
C ASP A 59 -6.45 15.11 1.90
N GLN A 60 -6.24 16.25 1.24
CA GLN A 60 -5.41 16.35 0.03
C GLN A 60 -3.95 15.97 0.29
N ILE A 61 -3.37 16.40 1.41
CA ILE A 61 -2.00 16.04 1.82
C ILE A 61 -1.93 14.54 2.17
N LEU A 62 -2.95 13.97 2.82
CA LEU A 62 -3.03 12.55 3.15
C LEU A 62 -3.25 11.67 1.91
N MET A 63 -4.03 12.15 0.94
CA MET A 63 -4.20 11.53 -0.38
C MET A 63 -2.91 11.61 -1.19
N ALA A 64 -2.13 12.71 -1.07
CA ALA A 64 -0.81 12.86 -1.69
C ALA A 64 0.29 12.04 -1.00
N LEU A 65 0.16 11.79 0.32
CA LEU A 65 1.00 10.87 1.09
C LEU A 65 0.66 9.39 0.84
N LYS A 66 -0.49 9.12 0.20
CA LYS A 66 -0.97 7.80 -0.17
C LYS A 66 -0.68 7.51 -1.64
N SER A 67 0.59 7.25 -1.95
CA SER A 67 0.96 6.17 -2.89
C SER A 67 2.48 6.04 -3.00
N VAL A 68 3.14 5.70 -1.90
CA VAL A 68 4.37 4.89 -2.00
C VAL A 68 3.94 3.44 -1.78
N SER A 69 3.43 2.83 -2.85
CA SER A 69 3.35 1.39 -2.90
C SER A 69 4.79 0.88 -3.00
N SER A 70 5.21 0.08 -2.03
CA SER A 70 6.49 -0.61 -2.05
C SER A 70 6.68 -1.29 -3.42
N PRO A 71 7.79 -1.06 -4.13
CA PRO A 71 8.02 -1.56 -5.49
C PRO A 71 8.09 -3.10 -5.58
N VAL A 72 8.11 -3.83 -4.46
CA VAL A 72 8.04 -5.29 -4.43
C VAL A 72 7.13 -5.75 -3.27
N PRO A 73 6.15 -6.64 -3.53
CA PRO A 73 5.36 -7.29 -2.47
C PRO A 73 6.24 -8.21 -1.61
N VAL A 74 6.13 -8.10 -0.29
CA VAL A 74 6.89 -8.91 0.69
C VAL A 74 6.70 -10.42 0.52
N ALA A 75 5.57 -10.84 -0.09
CA ALA A 75 5.29 -12.23 -0.39
C ALA A 75 6.24 -12.86 -1.42
N LEU A 76 6.94 -12.04 -2.22
CA LEU A 76 7.85 -12.53 -3.26
C LEU A 76 9.28 -12.73 -2.78
N TYR A 77 9.68 -12.21 -1.62
CA TYR A 77 11.04 -12.34 -1.11
C TYR A 77 11.50 -13.80 -0.97
N PRO A 78 10.70 -14.74 -0.41
CA PRO A 78 11.12 -16.13 -0.30
C PRO A 78 11.27 -16.82 -1.66
N SER A 79 10.38 -16.51 -2.61
CA SER A 79 10.43 -17.09 -3.97
C SER A 79 11.68 -16.60 -4.72
N LEU A 80 11.95 -15.29 -4.66
CA LEU A 80 13.16 -14.70 -5.24
C LEU A 80 14.43 -15.26 -4.58
N ALA A 81 14.44 -15.41 -3.25
CA ALA A 81 15.55 -16.01 -2.51
C ALA A 81 15.83 -17.43 -3.01
N VAL A 82 14.82 -18.31 -3.07
CA VAL A 82 14.99 -19.70 -3.51
C VAL A 82 15.48 -19.79 -4.96
N VAL A 83 14.94 -18.97 -5.87
CA VAL A 83 15.36 -18.96 -7.28
C VAL A 83 16.82 -18.50 -7.41
N MET A 84 17.19 -17.37 -6.81
CA MET A 84 18.57 -16.86 -6.89
C MET A 84 19.57 -17.80 -6.20
N LEU A 85 19.21 -18.34 -5.03
CA LEU A 85 20.05 -19.22 -4.23
C LEU A 85 20.25 -20.59 -4.89
N SER A 86 19.20 -21.16 -5.50
CA SER A 86 19.31 -22.44 -6.21
C SER A 86 20.25 -22.35 -7.42
N VAL A 87 20.12 -21.30 -8.25
CA VAL A 87 21.01 -21.07 -9.40
C VAL A 87 22.44 -20.81 -8.93
N GLY A 88 22.62 -19.96 -7.92
CA GLY A 88 23.92 -19.66 -7.34
C GLY A 88 24.63 -20.89 -6.75
N PHE A 89 23.93 -21.70 -5.96
CA PHE A 89 24.48 -22.94 -5.40
C PHE A 89 24.78 -23.97 -6.47
N MET A 90 23.97 -24.08 -7.51
CA MET A 90 24.21 -25.01 -8.60
C MET A 90 25.55 -24.71 -9.28
N ILE A 91 25.79 -23.44 -9.66
CA ILE A 91 27.06 -23.03 -10.30
C ILE A 91 28.25 -23.20 -9.35
N THR A 92 28.07 -22.82 -8.07
CA THR A 92 29.12 -22.97 -7.04
C THR A 92 29.47 -24.45 -6.81
N ALA A 93 28.47 -25.33 -6.78
CA ALA A 93 28.66 -26.77 -6.64
C ALA A 93 29.33 -27.37 -7.88
N PHE A 94 28.95 -26.93 -9.09
CA PHE A 94 29.63 -27.34 -10.32
C PHE A 94 31.11 -26.93 -10.32
N PHE A 95 31.43 -25.71 -9.87
CA PHE A 95 32.83 -25.28 -9.70
C PHE A 95 33.58 -26.15 -8.69
N PHE A 96 32.96 -26.47 -7.56
CA PHE A 96 33.54 -27.37 -6.55
C PHE A 96 33.79 -28.77 -7.10
N ILE A 97 32.84 -29.36 -7.83
CA ILE A 97 33.01 -30.69 -8.43
C ILE A 97 34.15 -30.62 -9.45
N TYR A 98 34.12 -29.65 -10.36
CA TYR A 98 35.17 -29.47 -11.35
C TYR A 98 36.54 -29.31 -10.68
N GLU A 99 36.68 -28.47 -9.64
CA GLU A 99 37.96 -28.31 -8.91
C GLU A 99 38.37 -29.53 -8.11
N ALA A 100 37.44 -30.17 -7.42
CA ALA A 100 37.73 -31.33 -6.58
C ALA A 100 38.02 -32.61 -7.39
N THR A 101 37.59 -32.70 -8.66
CA THR A 101 37.76 -33.92 -9.48
C THR A 101 38.61 -33.78 -10.74
N SER A 102 38.83 -32.57 -11.28
CA SER A 102 39.54 -32.43 -12.57
C SER A 102 41.06 -32.32 -12.42
N THR A 103 41.80 -33.16 -13.15
CA THR A 103 43.28 -33.21 -13.17
C THR A 103 43.92 -32.07 -13.99
N ARG A 104 45.11 -31.62 -13.56
CA ARG A 104 45.79 -30.33 -13.88
C ARG A 104 46.09 -29.99 -15.36
N LYS A 105 45.71 -30.80 -16.35
CA LYS A 105 46.34 -30.73 -17.70
C LYS A 105 45.49 -30.10 -18.82
N SER A 106 44.23 -29.73 -18.57
CA SER A 106 43.37 -29.11 -19.60
C SER A 106 42.30 -28.17 -19.02
N ARG A 107 42.67 -27.26 -18.10
CA ARG A 107 41.70 -26.40 -17.41
C ARG A 107 41.94 -24.92 -17.61
N SER A 108 40.92 -24.24 -18.08
CA SER A 108 40.82 -22.78 -18.08
C SER A 108 40.10 -22.31 -16.82
N LEU A 109 40.78 -22.37 -15.67
CA LEU A 109 40.25 -21.90 -14.38
C LEU A 109 39.80 -20.44 -14.45
N THR A 110 40.48 -19.61 -15.25
CA THR A 110 40.12 -18.20 -15.43
C THR A 110 38.71 -18.04 -16.00
N LYS A 111 38.30 -18.87 -16.97
CA LYS A 111 36.96 -18.81 -17.56
C LYS A 111 35.90 -19.32 -16.59
N GLU A 112 36.22 -20.38 -15.85
CA GLU A 112 35.36 -20.94 -14.81
C GLU A 112 35.21 -19.99 -13.61
N LEU A 113 36.25 -19.22 -13.28
CA LEU A 113 36.22 -18.23 -12.21
C LEU A 113 35.36 -17.02 -12.57
N VAL A 114 35.30 -16.64 -13.84
CA VAL A 114 34.40 -15.58 -14.30
C VAL A 114 32.94 -15.99 -14.12
N ILE A 115 32.57 -17.24 -14.42
CA ILE A 115 31.21 -17.72 -14.17
C ILE A 115 30.93 -17.92 -12.67
N SER A 116 31.93 -18.30 -11.86
CA SER A 116 31.77 -18.35 -10.40
C SER A 116 31.70 -16.94 -9.76
N LEU A 117 32.29 -15.92 -10.38
CA LEU A 117 32.11 -14.53 -10.00
C LEU A 117 30.66 -14.09 -10.23
N PHE A 118 30.07 -14.41 -11.39
CA PHE A 118 28.64 -14.19 -11.61
C PHE A 118 27.81 -14.97 -10.58
N ALA A 119 28.18 -16.21 -10.25
CA ALA A 119 27.51 -16.98 -9.19
C ALA A 119 27.56 -16.30 -7.82
N SER A 120 28.68 -15.65 -7.46
CA SER A 120 28.82 -14.88 -6.22
C SER A 120 27.82 -13.72 -6.14
N VAL A 121 27.55 -13.05 -7.26
CA VAL A 121 26.50 -12.02 -7.33
C VAL A 121 25.12 -12.63 -7.01
N PHE A 122 24.80 -13.78 -7.59
CA PHE A 122 23.55 -14.50 -7.31
C PHE A 122 23.46 -14.99 -5.86
N LEU A 123 24.56 -15.47 -5.25
CA LEU A 123 24.58 -15.81 -3.81
C LEU A 123 24.44 -14.58 -2.91
N GLY A 124 25.08 -13.46 -3.26
CA GLY A 124 24.98 -12.20 -2.53
C GLY A 124 23.55 -11.68 -2.50
N PHE A 125 22.91 -11.52 -3.66
CA PHE A 125 21.51 -11.13 -3.72
C PHE A 125 20.57 -12.20 -3.15
N GLY A 126 20.84 -13.48 -3.40
CA GLY A 126 20.04 -14.58 -2.85
C GLY A 126 20.03 -14.60 -1.32
N SER A 127 21.19 -14.38 -0.69
CA SER A 127 21.30 -14.23 0.77
C SER A 127 20.63 -12.95 1.28
N LEU A 128 20.75 -11.82 0.57
CA LEU A 128 20.02 -10.59 0.90
C LEU A 128 18.50 -10.82 0.93
N PHE A 129 17.95 -11.48 -0.10
CA PHE A 129 16.53 -11.83 -0.14
C PHE A 129 16.15 -12.87 0.92
N LEU A 130 17.06 -13.79 1.26
CA LEU A 130 16.84 -14.76 2.34
C LEU A 130 16.74 -14.08 3.71
N LEU A 131 17.55 -13.04 3.97
CA LEU A 131 17.45 -12.23 5.18
C LEU A 131 16.12 -11.47 5.24
N LEU A 132 15.70 -10.86 4.13
CA LEU A 132 14.39 -10.22 4.04
C LEU A 132 13.25 -11.23 4.24
N ALA A 133 13.39 -12.45 3.71
CA ALA A 133 12.42 -13.52 3.88
C ALA A 133 12.36 -14.06 5.31
N SER A 134 13.47 -14.05 6.06
CA SER A 134 13.51 -14.47 7.46
C SER A 134 13.03 -13.39 8.44
N GLY A 135 12.76 -12.17 7.94
CA GLY A 135 12.34 -11.03 8.75
C GLY A 135 13.50 -10.23 9.33
N VAL A 136 14.74 -10.48 8.88
CA VAL A 136 15.92 -9.70 9.23
C VAL A 136 16.15 -8.63 8.16
N TYR A 137 15.84 -7.39 8.51
CA TYR A 137 16.02 -6.24 7.63
C TYR A 137 17.41 -5.63 7.84
N VAL A 138 18.06 -5.25 6.74
CA VAL A 138 19.40 -4.63 6.68
C VAL A 138 19.26 -3.20 6.20
#